data_AF-A0A6L3MVA9-F1
#
_entry.id   AF-A0A6L3MVA9-F1
#
_cell.length_a   1.000
_cell.length_b   1.000
_cell.length_c   1.000
_cell.angle_alpha   90.00
_cell.angle_beta   90.00
_cell.angle_gamma   90.00
#
_symmetry.space_group_name_H-M   'P 1'
#
loop_
_entity.id
_entity.type
_entity.pdbx_description
1 polymer ?
#
loop_
_entity_poly.entity_id
_entity_poly.type
_entity_poly.pdbx_seq_one_letter_code
_entity_poly.pdbx_strand_id
1 'polypeptide(L)'
;LAVAQGATSQQRGAAVEALAARALDALAAQLEAHDAHRTYRVVTSMRVPASIPARHDRAKTEWDAVLLERARGDDASAAWHVLFLVEAKASADAATTDLPRLLRGLSLLAQADPDTVYTFDTREGAVRLHGASLHALTTDDAALQREVLYCCDAAADPAPRLLGAASRMQLLSAPASLEYASALAQHADADPHGLGAVWQALLEQPSWRAVLHQYESLRQVRALMVGVDDLMAAIEGDVDDSAANDV
;
A
#
# COMPACT_ATOMS: atom_id res chain seq x y z
N LEU A 1 20.82 19.49 8.56
CA LEU A 1 20.43 18.86 7.28
C LEU A 1 19.41 17.73 7.49
N ALA A 2 19.71 16.72 8.31
CA ALA A 2 18.82 15.55 8.52
C ALA A 2 17.41 15.91 9.06
N VAL A 3 17.32 16.84 10.01
CA VAL A 3 16.03 17.30 10.57
C VAL A 3 15.15 18.00 9.52
N ALA A 4 15.76 18.84 8.67
CA ALA A 4 15.05 19.52 7.60
C ALA A 4 14.59 18.55 6.50
N GLN A 5 15.43 17.57 6.13
CA GLN A 5 15.06 16.51 5.20
C GLN A 5 13.92 15.65 5.76
N GLY A 6 13.95 15.31 7.05
CA GLY A 6 12.86 14.61 7.73
C GLY A 6 11.54 15.39 7.69
N ALA A 7 11.57 16.68 7.97
CA ALA A 7 10.39 17.55 7.91
C ALA A 7 9.81 17.63 6.48
N THR A 8 10.65 17.77 5.46
CA THR A 8 10.22 17.77 4.06
C THR A 8 9.62 16.43 3.64
N SER A 9 10.22 15.31 4.03
CA SER A 9 9.67 13.98 3.77
C SER A 9 8.31 13.77 4.43
N GLN A 10 8.14 14.25 5.66
CA GLN A 10 6.85 14.17 6.37
C GLN A 10 5.77 15.03 5.70
N GLN A 11 6.10 16.28 5.34
CA GLN A 11 5.17 17.17 4.62
C GLN A 11 4.76 16.57 3.28
N ARG A 12 5.71 15.98 2.55
CA ARG A 12 5.40 15.31 1.29
C ARG A 12 4.48 14.11 1.51
N GLY A 13 4.74 13.26 2.50
CA GLY A 13 3.85 12.15 2.86
C GLY A 13 2.41 12.61 3.13
N ALA A 14 2.24 13.64 3.97
CA ALA A 14 0.93 14.21 4.26
C ALA A 14 0.25 14.82 3.02
N ALA A 15 1.01 15.39 2.09
CA ALA A 15 0.48 15.92 0.85
C ALA A 15 -0.05 14.80 -0.06
N VAL A 16 0.68 13.67 -0.17
CA VAL A 16 0.20 12.50 -0.95
C VAL A 16 -1.05 11.89 -0.32
N GLU A 17 -1.11 11.78 1.01
CA GLU A 17 -2.32 11.33 1.72
C GLU A 17 -3.53 12.22 1.39
N ALA A 18 -3.37 13.55 1.47
CA ALA A 18 -4.45 14.49 1.17
C ALA A 18 -4.88 14.42 -0.30
N LEU A 19 -3.93 14.22 -1.21
CA LEU A 19 -4.19 14.03 -2.64
C LEU A 19 -4.99 12.75 -2.90
N ALA A 20 -4.59 11.63 -2.29
CA ALA A 20 -5.30 10.36 -2.40
C ALA A 20 -6.73 10.44 -1.85
N ALA A 21 -6.91 11.08 -0.67
CA ALA A 21 -8.23 11.29 -0.08
C ALA A 21 -9.15 12.11 -1.01
N ARG A 22 -8.63 13.21 -1.59
CA ARG A 22 -9.40 14.02 -2.56
C ARG A 22 -9.81 13.24 -3.80
N ALA A 23 -8.93 12.39 -4.31
CA ALA A 23 -9.26 11.54 -5.46
C ALA A 23 -10.36 10.54 -5.12
N LEU A 24 -10.33 9.95 -3.92
CA LEU A 24 -11.43 9.10 -3.45
C LEU A 24 -12.72 9.89 -3.23
N ASP A 25 -12.67 11.15 -2.78
CA ASP A 25 -13.86 11.98 -2.61
C ASP A 25 -14.52 12.26 -3.97
N ALA A 26 -13.72 12.56 -4.99
CA ALA A 26 -14.19 12.74 -6.37
C ALA A 26 -14.83 11.45 -6.91
N LEU A 27 -14.16 10.30 -6.72
CA LEU A 27 -14.70 9.00 -7.10
C LEU A 27 -16.01 8.68 -6.37
N ALA A 28 -16.08 8.93 -5.06
CA ALA A 28 -17.29 8.72 -4.27
C ALA A 28 -18.47 9.53 -4.82
N ALA A 29 -18.25 10.82 -5.12
CA ALA A 29 -19.27 11.67 -5.72
C ALA A 29 -19.74 11.15 -7.09
N GLN A 30 -18.82 10.66 -7.91
CA GLN A 30 -19.15 10.06 -9.20
C GLN A 30 -19.96 8.77 -9.04
N LEU A 31 -19.60 7.90 -8.11
CA LEU A 31 -20.33 6.67 -7.82
C LEU A 31 -21.75 6.95 -7.30
N GLU A 32 -21.93 7.97 -6.44
CA GLU A 32 -23.27 8.40 -5.99
C GLU A 32 -24.14 8.93 -7.13
N ALA A 33 -23.52 9.60 -8.12
CA ALA A 33 -24.24 10.07 -9.30
C ALA A 33 -24.72 8.91 -10.18
N HIS A 34 -23.96 7.81 -10.26
CA HIS A 34 -24.30 6.63 -11.05
C HIS A 34 -25.27 5.66 -10.34
N ASP A 35 -25.19 5.53 -9.01
CA ASP A 35 -26.08 4.67 -8.24
C ASP A 35 -26.77 5.43 -7.09
N ALA A 36 -27.99 5.90 -7.38
CA ALA A 36 -28.82 6.62 -6.42
C ALA A 36 -29.21 5.77 -5.19
N HIS A 37 -29.05 4.44 -5.23
CA HIS A 37 -29.35 3.54 -4.12
C HIS A 37 -28.16 3.29 -3.19
N ARG A 38 -27.00 3.86 -3.50
CA ARG A 38 -25.80 3.76 -2.67
C ARG A 38 -25.40 5.12 -2.12
N THR A 39 -24.67 5.07 -1.02
CA THR A 39 -23.99 6.23 -0.44
C THR A 39 -22.57 5.81 -0.17
N TYR A 40 -21.65 6.71 -0.49
CA TYR A 40 -20.22 6.49 -0.34
C TYR A 40 -19.63 7.46 0.68
N ARG A 41 -18.56 7.06 1.34
CA ARG A 41 -17.85 7.91 2.29
C ARG A 41 -16.37 7.62 2.26
N VAL A 42 -15.57 8.67 2.19
CA VAL A 42 -14.12 8.56 2.39
C VAL A 42 -13.79 8.81 3.86
N VAL A 43 -12.87 8.00 4.39
CA VAL A 43 -12.26 8.23 5.70
C VAL A 43 -10.75 8.14 5.60
N THR A 44 -10.05 8.85 6.47
CA THR A 44 -8.59 8.89 6.48
C THR A 44 -8.00 8.48 7.83
N SER A 45 -6.77 7.94 7.80
CA SER A 45 -6.08 7.41 8.98
C SER A 45 -6.93 6.38 9.76
N MET A 46 -7.58 5.46 9.06
CA MET A 46 -8.45 4.45 9.66
C MET A 46 -7.64 3.44 10.47
N ARG A 47 -7.82 3.43 11.80
CA ARG A 47 -7.06 2.58 12.73
C ARG A 47 -7.80 1.29 13.05
N VAL A 48 -7.09 0.17 12.91
CA VAL A 48 -7.60 -1.17 13.21
C VAL A 48 -7.83 -1.32 14.72
N PRO A 49 -9.05 -1.67 15.17
CA PRO A 49 -9.35 -1.81 16.58
C PRO A 49 -8.76 -3.09 17.18
N ALA A 50 -8.42 -3.05 18.46
CA ALA A 50 -7.91 -4.21 19.21
C ALA A 50 -8.96 -5.33 19.41
N SER A 51 -10.22 -5.08 19.10
CA SER A 51 -11.30 -6.05 19.18
C SER A 51 -11.31 -7.08 18.04
N ILE A 52 -10.52 -6.87 16.98
CA ILE A 52 -10.37 -7.87 15.91
C ILE A 52 -9.45 -9.00 16.43
N PRO A 53 -9.87 -10.28 16.37
CA PRO A 53 -9.17 -11.39 16.99
C PRO A 53 -7.98 -11.87 16.14
N ALA A 54 -6.98 -11.02 15.97
CA ALA A 54 -5.82 -11.30 15.13
C ALA A 54 -4.52 -10.80 15.76
N ARG A 55 -3.38 -11.35 15.31
CA ARG A 55 -2.07 -10.85 15.73
C ARG A 55 -1.74 -9.58 14.96
N HIS A 56 -1.47 -8.50 15.69
CA HIS A 56 -1.09 -7.20 15.12
C HIS A 56 0.42 -7.08 14.84
N ASP A 57 1.22 -8.13 15.10
CA ASP A 57 2.67 -8.04 15.05
C ASP A 57 3.19 -7.78 13.63
N ARG A 58 3.86 -6.63 13.46
CA ARG A 58 4.43 -6.17 12.18
C ARG A 58 3.40 -6.03 11.06
N ALA A 59 2.11 -6.07 11.38
CA ALA A 59 1.02 -5.82 10.44
C ALA A 59 0.81 -4.31 10.25
N LYS A 60 0.11 -3.96 9.18
CA LYS A 60 -0.42 -2.62 9.04
C LYS A 60 -1.69 -2.49 9.87
N THR A 61 -1.76 -1.43 10.68
CA THR A 61 -2.86 -1.20 11.64
C THR A 61 -3.49 0.19 11.49
N GLU A 62 -3.09 0.94 10.47
CA GLU A 62 -3.62 2.25 10.12
C GLU A 62 -3.58 2.34 8.61
N TRP A 63 -4.68 2.76 7.98
CA TRP A 63 -4.84 2.91 6.52
C TRP A 63 -5.01 4.37 6.17
N ASP A 64 -4.30 4.83 5.13
CA ASP A 64 -4.19 6.27 4.86
C ASP A 64 -5.52 6.86 4.39
N ALA A 65 -6.19 6.21 3.44
CA ALA A 65 -7.53 6.55 3.00
C ALA A 65 -8.34 5.29 2.67
N VAL A 66 -9.65 5.33 2.91
CA VAL A 66 -10.55 4.19 2.70
C VAL A 66 -11.86 4.69 2.10
N LEU A 67 -12.29 4.06 1.01
CA LEU A 67 -13.61 4.26 0.43
C LEU A 67 -14.58 3.25 1.04
N LEU A 68 -15.64 3.79 1.64
CA LEU A 68 -16.70 3.03 2.28
C LEU A 68 -17.98 3.16 1.47
N GLU A 69 -18.78 2.10 1.47
CA GLU A 69 -20.11 2.11 0.87
C GLU A 69 -21.17 1.61 1.85
N ARG A 70 -22.42 2.03 1.61
CA ARG A 70 -23.61 1.40 2.19
C ARG A 70 -24.82 1.61 1.31
N ALA A 71 -25.85 0.80 1.51
CA ALA A 71 -27.16 1.08 0.91
C ALA A 71 -27.69 2.42 1.43
N ARG A 72 -28.26 3.21 0.51
CA ARG A 72 -28.92 4.47 0.85
C ARG A 72 -30.22 4.16 1.56
N GLY A 73 -30.38 4.70 2.76
CA GLY A 73 -31.57 4.50 3.58
C GLY A 73 -31.58 5.43 4.79
N ASP A 74 -32.71 5.44 5.50
CA ASP A 74 -32.96 6.38 6.59
C ASP A 74 -32.21 6.02 7.89
N ASP A 75 -31.68 4.80 8.01
CA ASP A 75 -30.90 4.38 9.17
C ASP A 75 -29.46 4.89 9.08
N ALA A 76 -29.24 6.09 9.61
CA ALA A 76 -27.91 6.66 9.74
C ALA A 76 -26.93 5.78 10.56
N SER A 77 -27.44 4.87 11.39
CA SER A 77 -26.65 3.99 12.25
C SER A 77 -26.16 2.71 11.55
N ALA A 78 -26.65 2.43 10.34
CA ALA A 78 -26.23 1.31 9.52
C ALA A 78 -24.70 1.35 9.31
N ALA A 79 -24.05 0.20 9.55
CA ALA A 79 -22.61 0.07 9.39
C ALA A 79 -22.22 0.06 7.91
N TRP A 80 -20.99 0.46 7.65
CA TRP A 80 -20.44 0.57 6.31
C TRP A 80 -19.75 -0.72 5.90
N HIS A 81 -19.63 -0.92 4.59
CA HIS A 81 -18.77 -1.91 3.98
C HIS A 81 -17.51 -1.22 3.46
N VAL A 82 -16.35 -1.87 3.61
CA VAL A 82 -15.14 -1.45 2.91
C VAL A 82 -15.31 -1.78 1.44
N LEU A 83 -15.21 -0.76 0.59
CA LEU A 83 -15.14 -0.94 -0.86
C LEU A 83 -13.69 -0.96 -1.32
N PHE A 84 -12.84 -0.11 -0.72
CA PHE A 84 -11.49 0.08 -1.21
C PHE A 84 -10.53 0.65 -0.16
N LEU A 85 -9.28 0.18 -0.13
CA LEU A 85 -8.22 0.65 0.76
C LEU A 85 -7.11 1.34 -0.05
N VAL A 86 -6.61 2.47 0.44
CA VAL A 86 -5.56 3.23 -0.25
C VAL A 86 -4.40 3.56 0.67
N GLU A 87 -3.21 3.43 0.10
CA GLU A 87 -1.94 3.75 0.74
C GLU A 87 -1.15 4.80 -0.03
N ALA A 88 -0.86 5.92 0.62
CA ALA A 88 -0.08 6.99 0.03
C ALA A 88 1.41 6.67 0.15
N LYS A 89 2.11 6.59 -0.98
CA LYS A 89 3.55 6.32 -1.02
C LYS A 89 4.26 7.33 -1.92
N ALA A 90 5.42 7.79 -1.47
CA ALA A 90 6.24 8.71 -2.23
C ALA A 90 6.91 8.08 -3.47
N SER A 91 6.96 6.73 -3.55
CA SER A 91 7.53 5.99 -4.68
C SER A 91 7.20 4.50 -4.63
N ALA A 92 7.39 3.81 -5.76
CA ALA A 92 7.33 2.35 -5.86
C ALA A 92 8.35 1.64 -4.95
N ASP A 93 9.54 2.21 -4.77
CA ASP A 93 10.57 1.66 -3.85
C ASP A 93 10.07 1.67 -2.41
N ALA A 94 9.46 2.78 -1.97
CA ALA A 94 8.87 2.89 -0.63
C ALA A 94 7.72 1.87 -0.45
N ALA A 95 6.86 1.74 -1.44
CA ALA A 95 5.77 0.77 -1.44
C ALA A 95 6.28 -0.69 -1.41
N THR A 96 7.41 -1.00 -2.05
CA THR A 96 8.03 -2.35 -2.02
C THR A 96 8.43 -2.75 -0.61
N THR A 97 8.93 -1.81 0.19
CA THR A 97 9.24 -2.09 1.61
C THR A 97 8.00 -2.23 2.49
N ASP A 98 6.89 -1.62 2.09
CA ASP A 98 5.62 -1.65 2.83
C ASP A 98 4.75 -2.86 2.49
N LEU A 99 4.85 -3.41 1.27
CA LEU A 99 4.02 -4.51 0.77
C LEU A 99 3.88 -5.68 1.75
N PRO A 100 4.95 -6.22 2.38
CA PRO A 100 4.78 -7.31 3.35
C PRO A 100 3.96 -6.90 4.57
N ARG A 101 4.05 -5.64 5.00
CA ARG A 101 3.26 -5.10 6.12
C ARG A 101 1.81 -4.89 5.71
N LEU A 102 1.57 -4.40 4.50
CA LEU A 102 0.25 -4.24 3.90
C LEU A 102 -0.48 -5.59 3.81
N LEU A 103 0.15 -6.61 3.24
CA LEU A 103 -0.45 -7.96 3.11
C LEU A 103 -0.80 -8.54 4.48
N ARG A 104 0.08 -8.40 5.49
CA ARG A 104 -0.24 -8.79 6.87
C ARG A 104 -1.42 -7.98 7.45
N GLY A 105 -1.53 -6.70 7.12
CA GLY A 105 -2.67 -5.86 7.52
C GLY A 105 -3.99 -6.32 6.91
N LEU A 106 -3.99 -6.71 5.64
CA LEU A 106 -5.16 -7.32 4.99
C LEU A 106 -5.52 -8.65 5.62
N SER A 107 -4.56 -9.55 5.81
CA SER A 107 -4.80 -10.83 6.50
C SER A 107 -5.29 -10.65 7.94
N LEU A 108 -4.94 -9.53 8.58
CA LEU A 108 -5.46 -9.17 9.90
C LEU A 108 -6.93 -8.77 9.81
N LEU A 109 -7.29 -7.86 8.89
CA LEU A 109 -8.69 -7.47 8.69
C LEU A 109 -9.57 -8.66 8.27
N ALA A 110 -9.04 -9.57 7.43
CA ALA A 110 -9.74 -10.77 6.98
C ALA A 110 -10.06 -11.76 8.13
N GLN A 111 -9.46 -11.60 9.30
CA GLN A 111 -9.80 -12.39 10.51
C GLN A 111 -10.98 -11.81 11.30
N ALA A 112 -11.61 -10.72 10.84
CA ALA A 112 -12.83 -10.20 11.43
C ALA A 112 -13.94 -11.27 11.43
N ASP A 113 -14.74 -11.30 12.50
CA ASP A 113 -15.95 -12.10 12.57
C ASP A 113 -17.01 -11.49 11.64
N PRO A 114 -17.52 -12.23 10.63
CA PRO A 114 -18.50 -11.73 9.67
C PRO A 114 -19.76 -11.12 10.30
N ASP A 115 -20.18 -11.66 11.44
CA ASP A 115 -21.44 -11.28 12.11
C ASP A 115 -21.26 -10.12 13.12
N THR A 116 -20.03 -9.62 13.26
CA THR A 116 -19.70 -8.53 14.18
C THR A 116 -19.61 -7.17 13.46
N VAL A 117 -20.05 -6.10 14.12
CA VAL A 117 -19.81 -4.72 13.69
C VAL A 117 -18.69 -4.12 14.54
N TYR A 118 -17.62 -3.69 13.88
CA TYR A 118 -16.43 -3.13 14.51
C TYR A 118 -16.44 -1.60 14.44
N THR A 119 -15.89 -0.94 15.45
CA THR A 119 -15.71 0.52 15.45
C THR A 119 -14.25 0.85 15.19
N PHE A 120 -14.00 1.67 14.17
CA PHE A 120 -12.67 2.13 13.75
C PHE A 120 -12.54 3.62 14.03
N ASP A 121 -11.40 4.05 14.55
CA ASP A 121 -11.06 5.46 14.71
C ASP A 121 -10.50 6.01 13.40
N THR A 122 -11.00 7.15 12.92
CA THR A 122 -10.52 7.87 11.73
C THR A 122 -10.39 9.37 12.03
N ARG A 123 -9.83 10.17 11.10
CA ARG A 123 -9.79 11.63 11.27
C ARG A 123 -11.18 12.28 11.28
N GLU A 124 -12.14 11.65 10.60
CA GLU A 124 -13.54 12.09 10.45
C GLU A 124 -14.44 11.55 11.59
N GLY A 125 -13.85 10.98 12.63
CA GLY A 125 -14.54 10.38 13.78
C GLY A 125 -14.70 8.87 13.66
N ALA A 126 -15.32 8.27 14.68
CA ALA A 126 -15.51 6.83 14.72
C ALA A 126 -16.47 6.37 13.61
N VAL A 127 -16.10 5.29 12.91
CA VAL A 127 -16.95 4.64 11.90
C VAL A 127 -17.21 3.18 12.25
N ARG A 128 -18.42 2.72 11.95
CA ARG A 128 -18.86 1.34 12.19
C ARG A 128 -18.74 0.55 10.90
N LEU A 129 -17.98 -0.54 10.89
CA LEU A 129 -17.76 -1.40 9.72
C LEU A 129 -18.33 -2.81 9.95
N HIS A 130 -18.96 -3.37 8.93
CA HIS A 130 -19.40 -4.75 8.93
C HIS A 130 -18.20 -5.70 8.83
N GLY A 131 -18.08 -6.62 9.78
CA GLY A 131 -17.05 -7.65 9.80
C GLY A 131 -17.07 -8.51 8.54
N ALA A 132 -18.25 -8.76 7.94
CA ALA A 132 -18.35 -9.47 6.67
C ALA A 132 -17.58 -8.80 5.52
N SER A 133 -17.58 -7.45 5.45
CA SER A 133 -16.80 -6.74 4.43
C SER A 133 -15.29 -6.84 4.66
N LEU A 134 -14.86 -6.84 5.93
CA LEU A 134 -13.46 -7.02 6.29
C LEU A 134 -12.99 -8.46 6.04
N HIS A 135 -13.82 -9.44 6.37
CA HIS A 135 -13.58 -10.86 6.16
C HIS A 135 -13.44 -11.23 4.68
N ALA A 136 -14.12 -10.49 3.80
CA ALA A 136 -14.05 -10.69 2.35
C ALA A 136 -12.72 -10.23 1.72
N LEU A 137 -11.93 -9.42 2.44
CA LEU A 137 -10.62 -8.97 1.96
C LEU A 137 -9.68 -10.15 1.74
N THR A 138 -8.93 -10.10 0.65
CA THR A 138 -8.02 -11.17 0.24
C THR A 138 -6.62 -10.63 -0.06
N THR A 139 -5.64 -11.52 0.05
CA THR A 139 -4.25 -11.30 -0.35
C THR A 139 -3.89 -12.03 -1.63
N ASP A 140 -4.87 -12.60 -2.34
CA ASP A 140 -4.65 -13.21 -3.64
C ASP A 140 -4.28 -12.14 -4.68
N ASP A 141 -3.17 -12.34 -5.39
CA ASP A 141 -2.59 -11.34 -6.29
C ASP A 141 -3.58 -10.84 -7.35
N ALA A 142 -4.46 -11.70 -7.87
CA ALA A 142 -5.41 -11.33 -8.92
C ALA A 142 -6.58 -10.50 -8.40
N ALA A 143 -6.98 -10.71 -7.14
CA ALA A 143 -8.04 -9.95 -6.49
C ALA A 143 -7.51 -8.68 -5.80
N LEU A 144 -6.24 -8.65 -5.40
CA LEU A 144 -5.65 -7.58 -4.60
C LEU A 144 -5.79 -6.18 -5.24
N GLN A 145 -5.71 -6.08 -6.57
CA GLN A 145 -5.89 -4.83 -7.31
C GLN A 145 -7.28 -4.21 -7.16
N ARG A 146 -8.28 -5.02 -6.78
CA ARG A 146 -9.66 -4.56 -6.55
C ARG A 146 -9.91 -4.12 -5.11
N GLU A 147 -9.03 -4.50 -4.19
CA GLU A 147 -9.18 -4.22 -2.76
C GLU A 147 -8.28 -3.07 -2.31
N VAL A 148 -7.10 -2.93 -2.92
CA VAL A 148 -6.04 -2.02 -2.47
C VAL A 148 -5.35 -1.30 -3.62
N LEU A 149 -5.08 0.00 -3.44
CA LEU A 149 -4.09 0.74 -4.24
C LEU A 149 -3.00 1.38 -3.41
N TYR A 150 -1.84 1.50 -4.03
CA TYR A 150 -0.86 2.52 -3.66
C TYR A 150 -1.09 3.77 -4.50
N CYS A 151 -1.40 4.90 -3.86
CA CYS A 151 -1.42 6.21 -4.52
C CYS A 151 -0.04 6.87 -4.45
N CYS A 152 0.41 7.41 -5.58
CA CYS A 152 1.72 8.05 -5.70
C CYS A 152 1.58 9.41 -6.41
N ASP A 153 2.29 10.43 -5.91
CA ASP A 153 2.38 11.76 -6.54
C ASP A 153 3.62 11.91 -7.44
N ALA A 154 4.51 10.92 -7.43
CA ALA A 154 5.74 10.96 -8.21
C ALA A 154 5.47 10.50 -9.65
N ALA A 155 6.10 11.20 -10.60
CA ALA A 155 6.12 10.79 -11.99
C ALA A 155 6.65 9.35 -12.14
N ALA A 156 6.11 8.62 -13.12
CA ALA A 156 6.55 7.27 -13.42
C ALA A 156 8.06 7.24 -13.69
N ASP A 157 8.79 6.40 -12.94
CA ASP A 157 10.23 6.24 -13.11
C ASP A 157 10.52 5.52 -14.44
N PRO A 158 11.19 6.17 -15.41
CA PRO A 158 11.47 5.57 -16.72
C PRO A 158 12.48 4.42 -16.65
N ALA A 159 13.23 4.27 -15.54
CA ALA A 159 14.28 3.27 -15.40
C ALA A 159 14.22 2.59 -14.01
N PRO A 160 13.42 1.51 -13.84
CA PRO A 160 13.42 0.73 -12.59
C PRO A 160 14.83 0.38 -12.13
N ARG A 161 15.14 0.71 -10.88
CA ARG A 161 16.36 0.22 -10.24
C ARG A 161 16.23 -1.28 -10.02
N LEU A 162 17.21 -2.02 -10.51
CA LEU A 162 17.30 -3.48 -10.35
C LEU A 162 17.46 -3.91 -8.88
N LEU A 163 18.11 -3.06 -8.06
CA LEU A 163 18.31 -3.26 -6.63
C LEU A 163 17.89 -2.01 -5.84
N GLY A 164 16.88 -2.18 -4.98
CA GLY A 164 16.49 -1.19 -3.98
C GLY A 164 17.63 -0.89 -3.00
N ALA A 165 17.57 0.26 -2.32
CA ALA A 165 18.62 0.69 -1.39
C ALA A 165 18.85 -0.31 -0.24
N ALA A 166 17.76 -0.86 0.32
CA ALA A 166 17.82 -1.86 1.37
C ALA A 166 18.47 -3.18 0.89
N SER A 167 18.02 -3.72 -0.24
CA SER A 167 18.58 -4.95 -0.82
C SER A 167 20.06 -4.80 -1.15
N ARG A 168 20.44 -3.65 -1.69
CA ARG A 168 21.84 -3.31 -1.99
C ARG A 168 22.68 -3.22 -0.72
N MET A 169 22.18 -2.54 0.32
CA MET A 169 22.88 -2.45 1.60
C MET A 169 23.08 -3.85 2.21
N GLN A 170 22.06 -4.70 2.17
CA GLN A 170 22.14 -6.07 2.68
C GLN A 170 23.19 -6.90 1.92
N LEU A 171 23.19 -6.84 0.58
CA LEU A 171 24.19 -7.52 -0.26
C LEU A 171 25.61 -7.00 -0.01
N LEU A 172 25.80 -5.68 0.05
CA LEU A 172 27.12 -5.06 0.20
C LEU A 172 27.67 -5.18 1.63
N SER A 173 26.80 -5.35 2.63
CA SER A 173 27.19 -5.51 4.04
C SER A 173 27.31 -6.98 4.45
N ALA A 174 27.09 -7.94 3.54
CA ALA A 174 27.30 -9.35 3.84
C ALA A 174 28.78 -9.60 4.16
N PRO A 175 29.11 -10.45 5.15
CA PRO A 175 30.51 -10.70 5.55
C PRO A 175 31.44 -11.02 4.37
N ALA A 176 31.05 -11.96 3.49
CA ALA A 176 31.83 -12.33 2.32
C ALA A 176 31.99 -11.16 1.30
N SER A 177 31.00 -10.29 1.16
CA SER A 177 31.11 -9.07 0.34
C SER A 177 32.12 -8.08 0.92
N LEU A 178 32.10 -7.90 2.25
CA LEU A 178 33.03 -7.00 2.94
C LEU A 178 34.47 -7.54 2.92
N GLU A 179 34.66 -8.84 3.08
CA GLU A 179 35.97 -9.50 2.97
C GLU A 179 36.56 -9.31 1.56
N TYR A 180 35.75 -9.57 0.52
CA TYR A 180 36.15 -9.35 -0.86
C TYR A 180 36.51 -7.88 -1.15
N ALA A 181 35.67 -6.94 -0.69
CA ALA A 181 35.92 -5.50 -0.85
C ALA A 181 37.20 -5.05 -0.12
N SER A 182 37.46 -5.60 1.08
CA SER A 182 38.66 -5.32 1.85
C SER A 182 39.93 -5.82 1.14
N ALA A 183 39.89 -7.04 0.57
CA ALA A 183 40.99 -7.59 -0.22
C ALA A 183 41.29 -6.73 -1.46
N LEU A 184 40.26 -6.30 -2.18
CA LEU A 184 40.40 -5.38 -3.32
C LEU A 184 41.05 -4.04 -2.91
N ALA A 185 40.60 -3.45 -1.81
CA ALA A 185 41.13 -2.17 -1.32
C ALA A 185 42.61 -2.27 -0.92
N GLN A 186 43.04 -3.44 -0.44
CA GLN A 186 44.42 -3.73 -0.06
C GLN A 186 45.32 -4.10 -1.25
N HIS A 187 44.82 -4.07 -2.49
CA HIS A 187 45.52 -4.56 -3.69
C HIS A 187 45.99 -6.02 -3.56
N ALA A 188 45.28 -6.80 -2.73
CA ALA A 188 45.47 -8.25 -2.67
C ALA A 188 44.72 -8.91 -3.83
N ASP A 189 45.11 -10.16 -4.15
CA ASP A 189 44.37 -10.97 -5.14
C ASP A 189 43.03 -11.38 -4.53
N ALA A 190 41.99 -10.60 -4.83
CA ALA A 190 40.65 -10.82 -4.29
C ALA A 190 39.97 -11.94 -5.08
N ASP A 191 39.86 -13.13 -4.49
CA ASP A 191 39.20 -14.27 -5.12
C ASP A 191 37.67 -14.07 -5.17
N PRO A 192 37.06 -13.94 -6.37
CA PRO A 192 35.62 -13.79 -6.49
C PRO A 192 34.83 -15.03 -6.04
N HIS A 193 35.45 -16.20 -5.96
CA HIS A 193 34.76 -17.44 -5.54
C HIS A 193 34.26 -17.35 -4.09
N GLY A 194 34.90 -16.53 -3.24
CA GLY A 194 34.43 -16.25 -1.88
C GLY A 194 33.04 -15.63 -1.83
N LEU A 195 32.62 -14.89 -2.87
CA LEU A 195 31.27 -14.34 -2.98
C LEU A 195 30.19 -15.41 -3.17
N GLY A 196 30.57 -16.65 -3.53
CA GLY A 196 29.67 -17.79 -3.62
C GLY A 196 28.88 -18.04 -2.33
N ALA A 197 29.45 -17.70 -1.16
CA ALA A 197 28.75 -17.77 0.12
C ALA A 197 27.53 -16.85 0.20
N VAL A 198 27.59 -15.67 -0.44
CA VAL A 198 26.44 -14.74 -0.53
C VAL A 198 25.34 -15.34 -1.41
N TRP A 199 25.73 -15.98 -2.52
CA TRP A 199 24.78 -16.62 -3.41
C TRP A 199 24.03 -17.78 -2.74
N GLN A 200 24.75 -18.64 -2.02
CA GLN A 200 24.14 -19.73 -1.24
C GLN A 200 23.21 -19.19 -0.16
N ALA A 201 23.65 -18.19 0.61
CA ALA A 201 22.81 -17.56 1.62
C ALA A 201 21.53 -16.96 1.01
N LEU A 202 21.63 -16.35 -0.17
CA LEU A 202 20.50 -15.76 -0.86
C LEU A 202 19.42 -16.78 -1.25
N LEU A 203 19.81 -18.01 -1.58
CA LEU A 203 18.91 -19.10 -1.96
C LEU A 203 18.36 -19.88 -0.75
N GLU A 204 19.15 -20.05 0.30
CA GLU A 204 18.83 -20.98 1.39
C GLU A 204 18.27 -20.28 2.65
N GLN A 205 18.65 -19.03 2.91
CA GLN A 205 18.33 -18.38 4.18
C GLN A 205 17.08 -17.50 4.10
N PRO A 206 16.12 -17.66 5.03
CA PRO A 206 14.89 -16.85 5.08
C PRO A 206 15.11 -15.34 5.13
N SER A 207 16.20 -14.88 5.74
CA SER A 207 16.57 -13.46 5.86
C SER A 207 16.85 -12.78 4.51
N TRP A 208 17.12 -13.56 3.46
CA TRP A 208 17.42 -13.05 2.12
C TRP A 208 16.22 -13.05 1.18
N ARG A 209 15.05 -13.54 1.62
CA ARG A 209 13.85 -13.60 0.77
C ARG A 209 13.46 -12.25 0.18
N ALA A 210 13.59 -11.17 0.93
CA ALA A 210 13.30 -9.82 0.42
C ALA A 210 14.23 -9.41 -0.74
N VAL A 211 15.49 -9.87 -0.72
CA VAL A 211 16.45 -9.63 -1.80
C VAL A 211 16.19 -10.57 -2.98
N LEU A 212 15.95 -11.85 -2.71
CA LEU A 212 15.67 -12.86 -3.74
C LEU A 212 14.40 -12.54 -4.54
N HIS A 213 13.32 -12.14 -3.87
CA HIS A 213 12.01 -11.88 -4.47
C HIS A 213 11.76 -10.40 -4.82
N GLN A 214 12.77 -9.54 -4.77
CA GLN A 214 12.58 -8.09 -4.93
C GLN A 214 11.89 -7.68 -6.25
N TYR A 215 12.19 -8.38 -7.36
CA TYR A 215 11.60 -8.07 -8.66
C TYR A 215 10.12 -8.43 -8.72
N GLU A 216 9.75 -9.53 -8.08
CA GLU A 216 8.36 -9.95 -7.94
C GLU A 216 7.58 -8.96 -7.08
N SER A 217 8.13 -8.57 -5.93
CA SER A 217 7.53 -7.53 -5.09
C SER A 217 7.39 -6.19 -5.82
N LEU A 218 8.41 -5.77 -6.58
CA LEU A 218 8.36 -4.52 -7.35
C LEU A 218 7.28 -4.57 -8.45
N ARG A 219 7.17 -5.70 -9.15
CA ARG A 219 6.12 -5.91 -10.16
C ARG A 219 4.74 -5.83 -9.54
N GLN A 220 4.52 -6.51 -8.41
CA GLN A 220 3.25 -6.49 -7.69
C GLN A 220 2.90 -5.08 -7.23
N VAL A 221 3.84 -4.37 -6.60
CA VAL A 221 3.64 -2.98 -6.19
C VAL A 221 3.26 -2.09 -7.35
N ARG A 222 3.94 -2.20 -8.50
CA ARG A 222 3.62 -1.39 -9.68
C ARG A 222 2.23 -1.67 -10.21
N ALA A 223 1.79 -2.92 -10.15
CA ALA A 223 0.45 -3.30 -10.56
C ALA A 223 -0.64 -2.76 -9.62
N LEU A 224 -0.29 -2.46 -8.37
CA LEU A 224 -1.17 -1.81 -7.38
C LEU A 224 -1.01 -0.29 -7.36
N MET A 225 -0.03 0.27 -8.08
CA MET A 225 0.33 1.67 -7.96
C MET A 225 -0.38 2.50 -9.01
N VAL A 226 -1.03 3.57 -8.56
CA VAL A 226 -1.76 4.51 -9.39
C VAL A 226 -1.24 5.93 -9.12
N GLY A 227 -0.96 6.66 -10.19
CA GLY A 227 -0.64 8.09 -10.13
C GLY A 227 -1.91 8.87 -9.74
N VAL A 228 -1.80 9.79 -8.78
CA VAL A 228 -2.98 10.58 -8.37
C VAL A 228 -3.57 11.36 -9.55
N ASP A 229 -2.71 11.96 -10.38
CA ASP A 229 -3.17 12.73 -11.55
C ASP A 229 -3.87 11.83 -12.58
N ASP A 230 -3.36 10.61 -12.80
CA ASP A 230 -4.00 9.63 -13.69
C ASP A 230 -5.36 9.16 -13.14
N LEU A 231 -5.46 8.97 -11.82
CA LEU A 231 -6.72 8.62 -11.16
C LEU A 231 -7.76 9.74 -11.32
N MET A 232 -7.35 10.99 -11.07
CA MET A 232 -8.23 12.15 -11.26
C MET A 232 -8.65 12.30 -12.72
N ALA A 233 -7.73 12.16 -13.67
CA ALA A 233 -8.03 12.24 -15.09
C ALA A 233 -8.98 11.12 -15.54
N ALA A 234 -8.86 9.91 -14.98
CA ALA A 234 -9.78 8.81 -15.28
C ALA A 234 -11.19 9.08 -14.73
N ILE A 235 -11.30 9.64 -13.52
CA ILE A 235 -12.58 10.05 -12.91
C ILE A 235 -13.23 11.15 -13.77
N GLU A 236 -12.47 12.16 -14.18
CA GLU A 236 -12.97 13.28 -15.00
C GLU A 236 -13.35 12.84 -16.43
N GLY A 237 -12.53 11.99 -17.07
CA GLY A 237 -12.80 11.50 -18.42
C GLY A 237 -14.06 10.65 -18.53
N ASP A 238 -14.39 9.88 -17.49
CA ASP A 238 -15.61 9.09 -17.43
C ASP A 238 -16.87 9.97 -17.19
N VAL A 239 -16.72 11.14 -16.55
CA VAL A 239 -17.78 12.16 -16.48
C VAL A 239 -18.08 12.75 -17.87
N ASP A 240 -17.06 13.04 -18.67
CA ASP A 240 -17.25 13.59 -20.01
C ASP A 240 -17.86 12.56 -20.99
N ASP A 241 -17.48 11.29 -20.91
CA ASP A 241 -18.03 10.22 -21.75
C ASP A 241 -19.48 9.85 -21.37
N SER A 242 -19.84 9.89 -20.08
CA SER A 242 -21.22 9.69 -19.62
C SER A 242 -22.14 10.84 -20.04
N ALA A 243 -21.68 12.10 -19.94
CA ALA A 243 -22.41 13.27 -20.40
C ALA A 243 -22.60 13.30 -21.93
N ALA A 244 -21.66 12.74 -22.70
CA ALA A 244 -21.76 12.65 -24.16
C ALA A 244 -22.72 11.55 -24.66
N ASN A 245 -22.95 10.50 -23.86
CA ASN A 245 -23.85 9.40 -24.21
C ASN A 245 -25.31 9.62 -23.80
N ASP A 246 -25.60 10.67 -23.03
CA ASP A 246 -26.95 11.07 -22.60
C ASP A 246 -27.62 12.13 -23.51
N VAL A 247 -27.10 12.35 -24.74
CA VAL A 247 -27.64 13.32 -25.74
C VAL A 247 -28.29 12.64 -26.94
#